data_AF-A0A8X6MU17-F1
#
_entry.id   AF-A0A8X6MU17-F1
#
_cell.length_a   1.000
_cell.length_b   1.000
_cell.length_c   1.000
_cell.angle_alpha   90.00
_cell.angle_beta   90.00
_cell.angle_gamma   90.00
#
_symmetry.space_group_name_H-M   'P 1'
#
loop_
_entity.id
_entity.type
_entity.pdbx_description
1 polymer ?
#
loop_
_entity_poly.entity_id
_entity_poly.type
_entity_poly.pdbx_seq_one_letter_code
_entity_poly.pdbx_strand_id
1 'polypeptide(L)'
;MNQLFVISCVLAFIIGSNAYVAREELNTDDGNCKSSRYGTIPVGESRYNDADCERYDCSPGLLTIVGCGTVSTDDPKCRVVKRNGHYPDCCPTISCD
;
A
#
# COMPACT_ATOMS: atom_id res chain seq x y z
N MET A 1 34.13 17.55 -18.92
CA MET A 1 33.72 17.20 -17.54
C MET A 1 32.36 17.82 -17.25
N ASN A 2 31.24 17.14 -17.58
CA ASN A 2 29.92 17.51 -17.00
C ASN A 2 28.78 16.54 -17.32
N GLN A 3 28.92 15.60 -18.26
CA GLN A 3 27.83 14.65 -18.58
C GLN A 3 27.80 13.42 -17.65
N LEU A 4 28.95 13.00 -17.10
CA LEU A 4 29.04 11.84 -16.20
C LEU A 4 28.39 12.08 -14.83
N PHE A 5 28.39 13.32 -14.33
CA PHE A 5 27.78 13.65 -13.03
C PHE A 5 26.25 13.59 -13.06
N VAL A 6 25.62 13.95 -14.19
CA VAL A 6 24.16 14.00 -14.31
C VAL A 6 23.55 12.60 -14.35
N ILE A 7 24.22 11.64 -14.98
CA ILE A 7 23.76 10.24 -15.09
C ILE A 7 23.77 9.55 -13.71
N SER A 8 24.70 9.92 -12.83
CA SER A 8 24.80 9.36 -11.49
C SER A 8 23.65 9.73 -10.56
N CYS A 9 22.97 10.86 -10.78
CA CYS A 9 21.83 11.28 -9.94
C CYS A 9 20.52 10.59 -10.30
N VAL A 10 20.34 10.17 -11.56
CA VAL A 10 19.08 9.57 -12.04
C VAL A 10 18.95 8.10 -11.59
N LEU A 11 20.06 7.40 -11.39
CA LEU A 11 20.07 5.99 -10.96
C LEU A 11 19.79 5.77 -9.47
N ALA A 12 19.76 6.82 -8.65
CA ALA A 12 19.59 6.71 -7.20
C ALA A 12 18.13 6.79 -6.69
N PHE A 13 17.15 6.99 -7.58
CA PHE A 13 15.75 7.29 -7.21
C PHE A 13 14.75 6.15 -7.43
N ILE A 14 15.20 4.90 -7.57
CA ILE A 14 14.28 3.75 -7.52
C ILE A 14 14.17 3.29 -6.06
N ILE A 15 13.45 4.06 -5.26
CA ILE A 15 13.00 3.60 -3.94
C ILE A 15 11.93 2.54 -4.22
N GLY A 16 12.29 1.27 -4.09
CA GLY A 16 11.33 0.17 -4.21
C GLY A 16 10.35 0.21 -3.05
N SER A 17 9.17 0.80 -3.24
CA SER A 17 8.05 0.60 -2.33
C SER A 17 7.46 -0.78 -2.64
N ASN A 18 7.70 -1.77 -1.78
CA ASN A 18 7.13 -3.12 -1.96
C ASN A 18 5.60 -3.17 -1.76
N ALA A 19 4.93 -2.03 -1.58
CA ALA A 19 3.48 -1.96 -1.45
C ALA A 19 2.79 -2.53 -2.69
N TYR A 20 1.64 -3.17 -2.49
CA TYR A 20 0.79 -3.58 -3.60
C TYR A 20 -0.43 -2.69 -3.70
N VAL A 21 -0.84 -2.46 -4.94
CA VAL A 21 -2.09 -1.78 -5.28
C VAL A 21 -2.85 -2.69 -6.22
N ALA A 22 -4.05 -3.10 -5.82
CA ALA A 22 -5.01 -3.78 -6.69
C ALA A 22 -6.15 -2.82 -7.05
N ARG A 23 -6.76 -3.03 -8.21
CA ARG A 23 -7.84 -2.22 -8.74
C ARG A 23 -8.94 -3.12 -9.25
N GLU A 24 -10.19 -2.78 -8.93
CA GLU A 24 -11.38 -3.48 -9.36
C GLU A 24 -12.35 -2.48 -9.97
N GLU A 25 -12.68 -2.65 -11.24
CA GLU A 25 -13.70 -1.85 -11.91
C GLU A 25 -15.09 -2.29 -11.43
N LEU A 26 -15.91 -1.34 -11.02
CA LEU A 26 -17.24 -1.60 -10.43
C LEU A 26 -18.28 -0.64 -11.01
N ASN A 27 -19.54 -1.08 -11.11
CA ASN A 27 -20.64 -0.15 -11.32
C ASN A 27 -20.92 0.59 -10.00
N THR A 28 -20.85 1.91 -10.02
CA THR A 28 -21.11 2.78 -8.86
C THR A 28 -22.24 3.78 -9.14
N ASP A 29 -23.16 3.47 -10.06
CA ASP A 29 -24.26 4.37 -10.44
C ASP A 29 -25.21 4.64 -9.27
N ASP A 30 -25.22 3.74 -8.28
CA ASP A 30 -25.96 3.91 -7.02
C ASP A 30 -25.20 4.65 -5.92
N GLY A 31 -24.01 5.18 -6.25
CA GLY A 31 -23.14 5.90 -5.31
C GLY A 31 -22.28 5.01 -4.42
N ASN A 32 -22.14 3.71 -4.69
CA ASN A 32 -21.35 2.80 -3.85
C ASN A 32 -20.45 1.86 -4.67
N CYS A 33 -19.30 1.51 -4.12
CA CYS A 33 -18.54 0.32 -4.49
C CYS A 33 -19.09 -0.87 -3.71
N LYS A 34 -19.52 -1.92 -4.42
CA LYS A 34 -20.06 -3.15 -3.82
C LYS A 34 -19.23 -4.35 -4.25
N SER A 35 -18.76 -5.13 -3.28
CA SER A 35 -18.15 -6.43 -3.54
C SER A 35 -18.42 -7.40 -2.42
N SER A 36 -18.36 -8.68 -2.75
CA SER A 36 -18.43 -9.77 -1.79
C SER A 36 -17.25 -9.80 -0.82
N ARG A 37 -16.08 -9.27 -1.20
CA ARG A 37 -14.86 -9.33 -0.39
C ARG A 37 -14.83 -8.28 0.74
N TYR A 38 -15.30 -7.07 0.48
CA TYR A 38 -15.14 -5.92 1.39
C TYR A 38 -16.45 -5.18 1.69
N GLY A 39 -17.58 -5.67 1.16
CA GLY A 39 -18.92 -5.14 1.40
C GLY A 39 -19.23 -3.90 0.56
N THR A 40 -20.05 -3.01 1.12
CA THR A 40 -20.48 -1.76 0.49
C THR A 40 -19.67 -0.59 1.07
N ILE A 41 -19.10 0.23 0.20
CA ILE A 41 -18.35 1.45 0.54
C ILE A 41 -18.94 2.59 -0.30
N PRO A 42 -19.38 3.71 0.30
CA PRO A 42 -19.84 4.86 -0.47
C PRO A 42 -18.72 5.45 -1.33
N VAL A 43 -19.07 5.98 -2.50
CA VAL A 43 -18.11 6.70 -3.36
C VAL A 43 -17.54 7.91 -2.60
N GLY A 44 -16.22 8.03 -2.62
CA GLY A 44 -15.48 9.07 -1.89
C GLY A 44 -15.00 8.66 -0.49
N GLU A 45 -15.47 7.51 0.01
CA GLU A 45 -15.11 6.99 1.33
C GLU A 45 -14.05 5.88 1.25
N SER A 46 -13.43 5.63 2.40
CA SER A 46 -12.45 4.56 2.59
C SER A 46 -12.90 3.57 3.68
N ARG A 47 -12.50 2.32 3.55
CA ARG A 47 -12.64 1.27 4.57
C ARG A 47 -11.30 0.61 4.85
N TYR A 48 -11.10 0.14 6.09
CA TYR A 48 -9.90 -0.59 6.49
C TYR A 48 -10.20 -2.06 6.76
N ASN A 49 -9.26 -2.92 6.39
CA ASN A 49 -9.20 -4.31 6.80
C ASN A 49 -7.92 -4.53 7.58
N ASP A 50 -8.02 -4.47 8.91
CA ASP A 50 -6.86 -4.56 9.81
C ASP A 50 -6.28 -5.98 9.91
N ALA A 51 -7.06 -7.00 9.53
CA ALA A 51 -6.57 -8.37 9.51
C ALA A 51 -5.49 -8.53 8.42
N ASP A 52 -5.76 -7.99 7.23
CA ASP A 52 -4.85 -8.00 6.08
C ASP A 52 -3.97 -6.74 5.98
N CYS A 53 -4.20 -5.75 6.85
CA CYS A 53 -3.59 -4.43 6.82
C CYS A 53 -3.76 -3.73 5.45
N GLU A 54 -4.99 -3.71 4.96
CA GLU A 54 -5.38 -3.08 3.69
C GLU A 54 -6.26 -1.84 3.93
N ARG A 55 -6.17 -0.87 3.02
CA ARG A 55 -7.15 0.21 2.86
C ARG A 55 -7.86 0.05 1.50
N TYR A 56 -9.17 0.23 1.52
CA TYR A 56 -10.02 0.21 0.34
C TYR A 56 -10.57 1.61 0.10
N ASP A 57 -10.27 2.18 -1.06
CA ASP A 57 -10.68 3.52 -1.45
C ASP A 57 -11.70 3.41 -2.58
N CYS A 58 -12.93 3.88 -2.34
CA CYS A 58 -14.00 3.86 -3.34
C CYS A 58 -14.05 5.16 -4.15
N SER A 59 -13.89 5.05 -5.45
CA SER A 59 -14.01 6.14 -6.43
C SER A 59 -15.09 5.82 -7.46
N PRO A 60 -15.59 6.80 -8.22
CA PRO A 60 -16.55 6.52 -9.29
C PRO A 60 -15.99 5.48 -10.27
N GLY A 61 -16.71 4.37 -10.46
CA GLY A 61 -16.35 3.29 -11.36
C GLY A 61 -15.23 2.36 -10.88
N LEU A 62 -14.65 2.59 -9.70
CA LEU A 62 -13.38 1.96 -9.32
C LEU A 62 -13.23 1.80 -7.81
N LEU A 63 -12.87 0.60 -7.38
CA LEU A 63 -12.26 0.40 -6.07
C LEU A 63 -10.75 0.22 -6.19
N THR A 64 -10.01 0.95 -5.36
CA THR A 64 -8.58 0.76 -5.17
C THR A 64 -8.31 0.09 -3.82
N ILE A 65 -7.53 -0.99 -3.85
CA ILE A 65 -7.08 -1.71 -2.66
C ILE A 65 -5.58 -1.43 -2.51
N VAL A 66 -5.18 -0.93 -1.34
CA VAL A 66 -3.80 -0.62 -1.01
C VAL A 66 -3.37 -1.45 0.18
N GLY A 67 -2.25 -2.16 0.04
CA GLY A 67 -1.68 -2.97 1.11
C GLY A 67 -0.21 -2.67 1.38
N CYS A 68 0.30 -3.25 2.45
CA CYS A 68 1.68 -3.08 2.85
C CYS A 68 2.66 -3.74 1.89
N GLY A 69 3.89 -3.24 1.92
CA GLY A 69 4.98 -3.91 1.23
C GLY A 69 5.66 -4.99 2.03
N THR A 70 6.25 -5.93 1.30
CA THR A 70 7.14 -6.93 1.89
C THR A 70 8.41 -6.27 2.40
N VAL A 71 8.78 -6.56 3.63
CA VAL A 71 10.06 -6.17 4.23
C VAL A 71 10.81 -7.41 4.71
N SER A 72 12.12 -7.42 4.53
CA SER A 72 13.01 -8.47 5.00
C SER A 72 14.34 -7.87 5.43
N THR A 73 15.08 -8.59 6.26
CA THR A 73 16.42 -8.22 6.69
C THR A 73 17.25 -9.48 6.87
N ASP A 74 18.52 -9.42 6.46
CA ASP A 74 19.50 -10.49 6.68
C ASP A 74 20.42 -10.18 7.88
N ASP A 75 20.24 -9.04 8.54
CA ASP A 75 21.01 -8.65 9.73
C ASP A 75 20.49 -9.43 10.96
N PRO A 76 21.33 -10.24 11.63
CA PRO A 76 20.91 -11.03 12.79
C PRO A 76 20.53 -10.18 14.02
N LYS A 77 20.86 -8.89 14.05
CA LYS A 77 20.45 -7.94 15.11
C LYS A 77 19.12 -7.26 14.83
N CYS A 78 18.55 -7.49 13.64
CA CYS A 78 17.31 -6.89 13.21
C CYS A 78 16.23 -7.96 13.07
N ARG A 79 14.97 -7.55 13.26
CA ARG A 79 13.81 -8.41 13.08
C ARG A 79 12.67 -7.65 12.42
N VAL A 80 11.87 -8.35 11.63
CA VAL A 80 10.61 -7.82 11.12
C VAL A 80 9.57 -7.82 12.24
N VAL A 81 8.95 -6.68 12.49
CA VAL A 81 7.96 -6.48 13.54
C VAL A 81 6.63 -6.07 12.90
N LYS A 82 5.58 -6.84 13.17
CA LYS A 82 4.20 -6.47 12.82
C LYS A 82 3.72 -5.35 13.75
N ARG A 83 3.00 -4.38 13.20
CA ARG A 83 2.41 -3.26 13.92
C ARG A 83 0.89 -3.42 13.99
N ASN A 84 0.26 -2.64 14.86
CA ASN A 84 -1.19 -2.60 15.02
C ASN A 84 -1.72 -1.25 14.54
N GLY A 85 -3.00 -1.20 14.19
CA GLY A 85 -3.68 0.00 13.70
C GLY A 85 -4.28 -0.21 12.32
N HIS A 86 -4.73 0.88 11.70
CA HIS A 86 -5.18 0.90 10.32
C HIS A 86 -4.00 1.07 9.38
N TYR A 87 -4.12 0.63 8.12
CA TYR A 87 -3.11 0.95 7.12
C TYR A 87 -2.87 2.48 7.05
N PRO A 88 -1.63 2.97 6.98
CA PRO A 88 -0.36 2.22 6.88
C PRO A 88 0.29 1.85 8.23
N ASP A 89 -0.31 2.21 9.36
CA ASP A 89 0.29 2.05 10.69
C ASP A 89 0.49 0.58 11.10
N CYS A 90 -0.35 -0.33 10.59
CA CYS A 90 -0.18 -1.77 10.81
C CYS A 90 0.91 -2.42 9.93
N CYS A 91 1.55 -1.68 9.03
CA CYS A 91 2.56 -2.25 8.14
C CYS A 91 3.79 -2.76 8.89
N PRO A 92 4.38 -3.89 8.46
CA PRO A 92 5.56 -4.44 9.08
C PRO A 92 6.76 -3.50 8.90
N THR A 93 7.58 -3.41 9.94
CA THR A 93 8.80 -2.57 9.97
C THR A 93 9.99 -3.38 10.44
N ILE A 94 11.20 -2.93 10.16
CA ILE A 94 12.42 -3.55 10.69
C ILE A 94 12.80 -2.83 11.99
N SER A 95 12.96 -3.60 13.06
CA SER A 95 13.48 -3.13 14.34
C SER A 95 14.82 -3.79 14.60
N CYS A 96 15.83 -3.00 14.98
CA CYS A 96 17.16 -3.48 15.34
C CYS A 96 17.45 -3.10 16.80
N ASP A 97 18.25 -3.92 17.48
CA ASP A 97 18.69 -3.71 18.86
C ASP A 97 19.98 -2.87 18.95
#